data_AF-A0A0D2Y2R9-F1
#
_entry.id   AF-A0A0D2Y2R9-F1
#
_cell.length_a   1.000
_cell.length_b   1.000
_cell.length_c   1.000
_cell.angle_alpha   90.00
_cell.angle_beta   90.00
_cell.angle_gamma   90.00
#
_symmetry.space_group_name_H-M   'P 1'
#
loop_
_entity.id
_entity.type
_entity.pdbx_description
1 polymer ?
#
loop_
_entity_poly.entity_id
_entity_poly.type
_entity_poly.pdbx_seq_one_letter_code
_entity_poly.pdbx_strand_id
1 'polypeptide(L)'
;MTKELLEQWIESDGIEILRQDKLEKNKDFDIEWWTENEPDFGPVREVADGEKLKNLIVLTKASAALPQVDRVRGYLDRNSTVLFAQNGMSKLWPPHGSLYVSHRYHSNHEPNFLACVTTHGVTSQGTFKSFHASQADVVVGAVLPNSISLGKTAYLVKQLLEAPYLEARSVSRGELWILQLEKLVVNAVINPLTAILGCKNGALFTESDGVLARVIDQLLSEASQVLQLLVAHESSAEIIGLQEGRLPDEPETTIDLSFKSLHERFSHPQLKDMIYRVGHKVGENTSSMLQDVRAGRSTEIRDFNGWLVEMAAFLDPGLEVTGHGTLVELVEAGRTLDVDQLGSCFNGSGTDAGK
;
A
#
# COMPACT_ATOMS: atom_id res chain seq x y z
N MET A 1 16.70 12.17 7.63
CA MET A 1 17.61 11.76 6.54
C MET A 1 18.92 11.24 7.15
N THR A 2 19.73 10.49 6.40
CA THR A 2 21.13 10.27 6.85
C THR A 2 21.94 11.54 6.62
N LYS A 3 23.12 11.64 7.23
CA LYS A 3 24.02 12.79 7.04
C LYS A 3 24.43 12.93 5.57
N GLU A 4 24.75 11.82 4.91
CA GLU A 4 25.15 11.80 3.50
C GLU A 4 24.01 12.29 2.60
N LEU A 5 22.75 11.92 2.91
CA LEU A 5 21.60 12.37 2.13
C LEU A 5 21.32 13.87 2.34
N LEU A 6 21.59 14.40 3.53
CA LEU A 6 21.50 15.84 3.81
C LEU A 6 22.58 16.61 3.04
N GLU A 7 23.81 16.11 3.00
CA GLU A 7 24.90 16.69 2.20
C GLU A 7 24.52 16.71 0.71
N GLN A 8 24.01 15.60 0.19
CA GLN A 8 23.49 15.52 -1.19
C GLN A 8 22.33 16.51 -1.43
N TRP A 9 21.46 16.75 -0.44
CA TRP A 9 20.37 17.73 -0.57
C TRP A 9 20.90 19.17 -0.66
N ILE A 10 21.90 19.51 0.16
CA ILE A 10 22.51 20.85 0.14
C ILE A 10 23.08 21.13 -1.26
N GLU A 11 23.74 20.13 -1.85
CA GLU A 11 24.35 20.20 -3.18
C GLU A 11 23.37 20.07 -4.36
N SER A 12 22.14 19.59 -4.14
CA SER A 12 21.16 19.37 -5.22
C SER A 12 20.36 20.62 -5.58
N ASP A 13 19.54 20.55 -6.63
CA ASP A 13 18.53 21.56 -6.96
C ASP A 13 17.18 21.31 -6.26
N GLY A 14 17.17 20.49 -5.21
CA GLY A 14 15.96 20.02 -4.54
C GLY A 14 15.35 18.79 -5.21
N ILE A 15 14.03 18.62 -5.04
CA ILE A 15 13.27 17.55 -5.70
C ILE A 15 13.04 17.92 -7.15
N GLU A 16 13.40 17.02 -8.07
CA GLU A 16 13.18 17.16 -9.50
C GLU A 16 12.20 16.10 -10.01
N ILE A 17 11.15 16.53 -10.70
CA ILE A 17 10.19 15.66 -11.38
C ILE A 17 10.16 16.00 -12.87
N LEU A 18 10.45 15.01 -13.71
CA LEU A 18 10.22 15.10 -15.16
C LEU A 18 8.81 14.59 -15.47
N ARG A 19 7.96 15.42 -16.05
CA ARG A 19 6.57 15.12 -16.41
C ARG A 19 6.27 15.68 -17.79
N GLN A 20 5.85 14.83 -18.74
CA GLN A 20 5.51 15.26 -20.11
C GLN A 20 6.60 16.14 -20.74
N ASP A 21 7.87 15.71 -20.63
CA ASP A 21 9.07 16.42 -21.09
C ASP A 21 9.34 17.79 -20.42
N LYS A 22 8.57 18.15 -19.38
CA LYS A 22 8.79 19.33 -18.55
C LYS A 22 9.43 18.93 -17.23
N LEU A 23 10.59 19.52 -16.95
CA LEU A 23 11.28 19.36 -15.67
C LEU A 23 10.77 20.39 -14.68
N GLU A 24 10.23 19.91 -13.56
CA GLU A 24 9.80 20.73 -12.43
C GLU A 24 10.76 20.50 -11.26
N LYS A 25 11.17 21.59 -10.60
CA LYS A 25 12.12 21.56 -9.48
C LYS A 25 11.52 22.27 -8.28
N ASN A 26 11.73 21.70 -7.09
CA ASN A 26 11.34 22.33 -5.83
C ASN A 26 12.37 22.04 -4.73
N LYS A 27 13.00 23.11 -4.21
CA LYS A 27 13.91 23.07 -3.06
C LYS A 27 13.34 23.78 -1.82
N ASP A 28 12.11 24.29 -1.92
CA ASP A 28 11.44 25.04 -0.85
C ASP A 28 10.83 24.07 0.17
N PHE A 29 11.71 23.43 0.95
CA PHE A 29 11.37 22.51 2.02
C PHE A 29 12.21 22.82 3.27
N ASP A 30 11.54 22.94 4.40
CA ASP A 30 12.20 22.84 5.69
C ASP A 30 12.68 21.39 5.90
N ILE A 31 13.96 21.24 6.25
CA ILE A 31 14.59 19.94 6.39
C ILE A 31 15.14 19.77 7.78
N GLU A 32 14.73 18.67 8.39
CA GLU A 32 15.17 18.28 9.71
C GLU A 32 15.99 16.98 9.62
N TRP A 33 17.16 17.00 10.23
CA TRP A 33 17.94 15.80 10.48
C TRP A 33 17.64 15.27 11.88
N TRP A 34 16.84 14.22 11.93
CA TRP A 34 16.59 13.51 13.18
C TRP A 34 17.81 12.65 13.56
N THR A 35 18.37 12.92 14.73
CA THR A 35 19.46 12.14 15.33
C THR A 35 19.19 11.93 16.83
N GLU A 36 19.57 10.76 17.35
CA GLU A 36 19.57 10.50 18.81
C GLU A 36 20.81 11.07 19.49
N ASN A 37 21.86 11.32 18.71
CA ASN A 37 23.09 11.94 19.17
C ASN A 37 23.01 13.44 18.95
N GLU A 38 23.37 14.22 19.97
CA GLU A 38 23.55 15.66 19.84
C GLU A 38 24.58 15.96 18.75
N PRO A 39 24.29 16.88 17.80
CA PRO A 39 25.25 17.25 16.76
C PRO A 39 26.41 18.05 17.37
N ASP A 40 27.61 17.87 16.84
CA ASP A 40 28.80 18.62 17.28
C ASP A 40 28.62 20.15 17.13
N PHE A 41 27.77 20.57 16.20
CA PHE A 41 27.47 21.98 15.91
C PHE A 41 26.00 22.15 15.51
N GLY A 42 25.42 23.30 15.88
CA GLY A 42 24.06 23.70 15.53
C GLY A 42 23.05 23.53 16.67
N PRO A 43 21.86 24.14 16.57
CA PRO A 43 20.86 24.06 17.62
C PRO A 43 20.18 22.67 17.63
N VAL A 44 20.05 22.07 18.81
CA VAL A 44 19.10 20.99 19.04
C VAL A 44 17.72 21.61 19.24
N ARG A 45 16.72 21.10 18.51
CA ARG A 45 15.32 21.49 18.67
C ARG A 45 14.47 20.25 18.86
N GLU A 46 13.44 20.38 19.69
CA GLU A 46 12.40 19.37 19.70
C GLU A 46 11.60 19.43 18.40
N VAL A 47 11.00 18.30 18.03
CA VAL A 47 10.08 18.22 16.89
C VAL A 47 8.98 19.24 17.08
N ALA A 48 8.70 20.01 16.02
CA ALA A 48 7.67 21.04 16.04
C ALA A 48 7.80 22.00 17.25
N ASP A 49 9.04 22.27 17.70
CA ASP A 49 9.33 23.10 18.88
C ASP A 49 8.57 22.65 20.15
N GLY A 50 8.28 21.35 20.28
CA GLY A 50 7.52 20.76 21.38
C GLY A 50 6.00 20.79 21.20
N GLU A 51 5.49 21.39 20.12
CA GLU A 51 4.07 21.44 19.82
C GLU A 51 3.52 20.14 19.22
N LYS A 52 2.19 20.06 19.13
CA LYS A 52 1.50 18.94 18.48
C LYS A 52 1.48 19.10 16.97
N LEU A 53 1.89 18.05 16.25
CA LEU A 53 1.80 17.97 14.80
C LEU A 53 0.34 17.89 14.39
N LYS A 54 -0.14 18.87 13.62
CA LYS A 54 -1.54 18.87 13.15
C LYS A 54 -1.76 17.89 11.99
N ASN A 55 -0.78 17.75 11.11
CA ASN A 55 -0.86 16.90 9.93
C ASN A 55 0.48 16.20 9.71
N LEU A 56 0.46 14.90 9.46
CA LEU A 56 1.63 14.08 9.18
C LEU A 56 1.34 13.22 7.94
N ILE A 57 2.22 13.26 6.94
CA ILE A 57 2.15 12.39 5.77
C ILE A 57 3.30 11.38 5.85
N VAL A 58 2.98 10.09 5.80
CA VAL A 58 3.93 8.98 5.87
C VAL A 58 4.14 8.40 4.48
N LEU A 59 5.32 8.67 3.90
CA LEU A 59 5.72 8.26 2.55
C LEU A 59 6.76 7.12 2.54
N THR A 60 6.97 6.44 3.68
CA THR A 60 7.91 5.30 3.75
C THR A 60 7.32 4.05 3.09
N LYS A 61 8.12 3.00 2.90
CA LYS A 61 7.58 1.66 2.61
C LYS A 61 6.69 1.15 3.76
N ALA A 62 5.74 0.27 3.45
CA ALA A 62 4.75 -0.25 4.38
C ALA A 62 5.37 -0.90 5.64
N SER A 63 6.48 -1.63 5.48
CA SER A 63 7.24 -2.23 6.60
C SER A 63 7.81 -1.22 7.60
N ALA A 64 8.10 0.02 7.17
CA ALA A 64 8.67 1.06 8.02
C ALA A 64 7.64 2.06 8.59
N ALA A 65 6.38 1.98 8.13
CA ALA A 65 5.34 2.97 8.37
C ALA A 65 5.08 3.31 9.84
N LEU A 66 4.55 2.32 10.57
CA LEU A 66 4.15 2.46 11.96
C LEU A 66 5.36 2.70 12.86
N PRO A 67 6.51 2.03 12.69
CA PRO A 67 7.71 2.38 13.44
C PRO A 67 8.11 3.86 13.31
N GLN A 68 7.98 4.49 12.13
CA GLN A 68 8.28 5.92 12.01
C GLN A 68 7.21 6.81 12.67
N VAL A 69 5.93 6.43 12.58
CA VAL A 69 4.85 7.14 13.31
C VAL A 69 5.07 7.06 14.82
N ASP A 70 5.52 5.92 15.32
CA ASP A 70 5.80 5.70 16.73
C ASP A 70 6.92 6.60 17.27
N ARG A 71 7.93 6.90 16.45
CA ARG A 71 9.02 7.83 16.82
C ARG A 71 8.52 9.24 17.08
N VAL A 72 7.46 9.66 16.39
CA VAL A 72 6.87 11.00 16.55
C VAL A 72 5.56 10.98 17.35
N ARG A 73 5.16 9.83 17.93
CA ARG A 73 3.87 9.67 18.61
C ARG A 73 3.66 10.64 19.78
N GLY A 74 4.75 11.05 20.43
CA GLY A 74 4.72 12.04 21.53
C GLY A 74 4.18 13.40 21.08
N TYR A 75 4.28 13.71 19.79
CA TYR A 75 3.81 14.94 19.17
C TYR A 75 2.46 14.78 18.46
N LEU A 76 1.85 13.60 18.54
CA LEU A 76 0.51 13.34 18.02
C LEU A 76 -0.51 13.41 19.17
N ASP A 77 -1.71 13.86 18.84
CA ASP A 77 -2.87 13.83 19.73
C ASP A 77 -4.18 13.71 18.93
N ARG A 78 -5.32 13.82 19.62
CA ARG A 78 -6.65 13.77 18.99
C ARG A 78 -6.90 14.83 17.91
N ASN A 79 -6.13 15.92 17.88
CA ASN A 79 -6.22 16.97 16.88
C ASN A 79 -5.31 16.73 15.67
N SER A 80 -4.45 15.72 15.73
CA SER A 80 -3.56 15.34 14.64
C SER A 80 -4.29 14.49 13.59
N THR A 81 -3.86 14.65 12.34
CA THR A 81 -4.24 13.77 11.21
C THR A 81 -2.98 13.12 10.66
N VAL A 82 -2.96 11.79 10.57
CA VAL A 82 -1.86 11.00 10.02
C VAL A 82 -2.35 10.30 8.75
N LEU A 83 -1.70 10.58 7.62
CA LEU A 83 -2.00 9.99 6.32
C LEU A 83 -0.90 9.03 5.90
N PHE A 84 -1.26 7.77 5.61
CA PHE A 84 -0.35 6.80 5.01
C PHE A 84 -0.48 6.76 3.49
N ALA A 85 0.63 6.92 2.76
CA ALA A 85 0.66 6.88 1.30
C ALA A 85 1.47 5.68 0.78
N GLN A 86 1.05 4.49 1.18
CA GLN A 86 1.82 3.27 0.98
C GLN A 86 1.08 2.31 0.07
N ASN A 87 1.83 1.42 -0.59
CA ASN A 87 1.20 0.31 -1.27
C ASN A 87 0.70 -0.72 -0.26
N GLY A 88 -0.22 -1.58 -0.70
CA GLY A 88 -0.78 -2.65 0.12
C GLY A 88 -1.88 -2.15 1.04
N MET A 89 -2.21 -2.98 2.02
CA MET A 89 -3.25 -2.71 3.01
C MET A 89 -2.69 -1.90 4.18
N SER A 90 -3.46 -0.94 4.67
CA SER A 90 -3.11 -0.28 5.93
C SER A 90 -3.12 -1.30 7.07
N LYS A 91 -2.04 -1.37 7.84
CA LYS A 91 -1.94 -2.20 9.06
C LYS A 91 -2.90 -1.74 10.17
N LEU A 92 -3.58 -0.60 9.98
CA LEU A 92 -4.60 -0.08 10.88
C LEU A 92 -6.01 -0.52 10.52
N TRP A 93 -6.19 -1.27 9.42
CA TRP A 93 -7.44 -2.00 9.23
C TRP A 93 -7.60 -3.07 10.31
N PRO A 94 -8.85 -3.46 10.63
CA PRO A 94 -9.11 -4.65 11.43
C PRO A 94 -8.36 -5.88 10.91
N PRO A 95 -7.92 -6.77 11.80
CA PRO A 95 -8.15 -6.77 13.25
C PRO A 95 -7.14 -5.93 14.07
N HIS A 96 -6.12 -5.35 13.45
CA HIS A 96 -4.96 -4.83 14.18
C HIS A 96 -5.09 -3.38 14.67
N GLY A 97 -5.88 -2.54 13.98
CA GLY A 97 -5.94 -1.10 14.26
C GLY A 97 -6.36 -0.73 15.68
N SER A 98 -7.42 -1.35 16.20
CA SER A 98 -7.92 -1.10 17.56
C SER A 98 -6.89 -1.51 18.63
N LEU A 99 -6.20 -2.64 18.40
CA LEU A 99 -5.13 -3.10 19.28
C LEU A 99 -3.94 -2.12 19.27
N TYR A 100 -3.52 -1.67 18.08
CA TYR A 100 -2.46 -0.68 17.95
C TYR A 100 -2.80 0.61 18.71
N VAL A 101 -4.00 1.15 18.51
CA VAL A 101 -4.43 2.38 19.19
C VAL A 101 -4.43 2.23 20.71
N SER A 102 -5.07 1.18 21.23
CA SER A 102 -5.15 0.93 22.67
C SER A 102 -3.79 0.74 23.35
N HIS A 103 -2.79 0.24 22.63
CA HIS A 103 -1.43 0.06 23.17
C HIS A 103 -0.58 1.33 23.10
N ARG A 104 -0.82 2.21 22.12
CA ARG A 104 0.07 3.36 21.84
C ARG A 104 -0.47 4.69 22.31
N TYR A 105 -1.78 4.81 22.47
CA TYR A 105 -2.45 6.03 22.87
C TYR A 105 -3.31 5.81 24.11
N HIS A 106 -3.33 6.80 24.99
CA HIS A 106 -4.34 6.86 26.04
C HIS A 106 -5.72 7.06 25.41
N SER A 107 -6.77 6.59 26.08
CA SER A 107 -8.15 6.75 25.60
C SER A 107 -8.44 8.18 25.17
N ASN A 108 -8.99 8.37 23.97
CA ASN A 108 -9.40 9.65 23.41
C ASN A 108 -8.25 10.62 23.08
N HIS A 109 -7.04 10.10 22.88
CA HIS A 109 -5.85 10.87 22.46
C HIS A 109 -5.25 10.38 21.14
N GLU A 110 -5.83 9.37 20.52
CA GLU A 110 -5.42 8.87 19.22
C GLU A 110 -5.70 9.87 18.08
N PRO A 111 -4.79 10.01 17.11
CA PRO A 111 -5.00 10.87 15.96
C PRO A 111 -6.02 10.27 14.98
N ASN A 112 -6.45 11.07 14.01
CA ASN A 112 -7.20 10.54 12.86
C ASN A 112 -6.25 9.84 11.90
N PHE A 113 -6.50 8.57 11.58
CA PHE A 113 -5.70 7.85 10.59
C PHE A 113 -6.42 7.76 9.25
N LEU A 114 -5.76 8.30 8.23
CA LEU A 114 -6.16 8.26 6.83
C LEU A 114 -5.19 7.38 6.04
N ALA A 115 -5.63 6.89 4.89
CA ALA A 115 -4.72 6.34 3.89
C ALA A 115 -5.03 6.92 2.52
N CYS A 116 -4.03 6.90 1.64
CA CYS A 116 -4.23 7.17 0.23
C CYS A 116 -3.72 6.03 -0.65
N VAL A 117 -4.45 5.78 -1.73
CA VAL A 117 -4.07 4.85 -2.78
C VAL A 117 -3.71 5.66 -4.02
N THR A 118 -2.44 5.63 -4.39
CA THR A 118 -1.95 6.24 -5.63
C THR A 118 -1.88 5.23 -6.76
N THR A 119 -2.31 5.62 -7.95
CA THR A 119 -2.16 4.83 -9.20
C THR A 119 -1.16 5.46 -10.16
N HIS A 120 -0.55 6.59 -9.79
CA HIS A 120 0.49 7.25 -10.57
C HIS A 120 1.72 6.35 -10.72
N GLY A 121 2.30 6.37 -11.92
CA GLY A 121 3.56 5.70 -12.22
C GLY A 121 4.72 6.66 -12.02
N VAL A 122 5.54 6.43 -11.01
CA VAL A 122 6.74 7.21 -10.73
C VAL A 122 7.95 6.28 -10.73
N THR A 123 8.99 6.65 -11.45
CA THR A 123 10.27 5.91 -11.50
C THR A 123 11.39 6.81 -11.01
N SER A 124 12.21 6.33 -10.08
CA SER A 124 13.38 7.08 -9.63
C SER A 124 14.43 7.15 -10.75
N GLN A 125 14.99 8.34 -10.95
CA GLN A 125 16.12 8.61 -11.85
C GLN A 125 17.41 8.95 -11.08
N GLY A 126 17.46 8.58 -9.78
CA GLY A 126 18.54 8.91 -8.86
C GLY A 126 18.04 9.69 -7.63
N THR A 127 18.97 10.09 -6.77
CA THR A 127 18.67 10.87 -5.58
C THR A 127 17.92 12.16 -5.96
N PHE A 128 16.77 12.39 -5.32
CA PHE A 128 15.88 13.55 -5.53
C PHE A 128 15.30 13.69 -6.95
N LYS A 129 15.58 12.78 -7.87
CA LYS A 129 15.13 12.84 -9.27
C LYS A 129 14.14 11.74 -9.55
N SER A 130 12.99 12.09 -10.12
CA SER A 130 11.97 11.13 -10.52
C SER A 130 11.38 11.45 -11.88
N PHE A 131 11.03 10.42 -12.63
CA PHE A 131 10.22 10.51 -13.84
C PHE A 131 8.79 10.11 -13.52
N HIS A 132 7.86 11.03 -13.78
CA HIS A 132 6.44 10.73 -13.70
C HIS A 132 5.98 10.05 -14.99
N ALA A 133 6.17 8.74 -15.02
CA ALA A 133 5.97 7.88 -16.18
C ALA A 133 4.52 7.79 -16.64
N SER A 134 3.56 7.80 -15.71
CA SER A 134 2.15 7.73 -16.06
C SER A 134 1.28 8.50 -15.07
N GLN A 135 0.56 9.49 -15.57
CA GLN A 135 -0.45 10.22 -14.80
C GLN A 135 -1.70 9.39 -14.58
N ALA A 136 -2.18 9.39 -13.34
CA ALA A 136 -3.41 8.72 -12.93
C ALA A 136 -4.06 9.51 -11.78
N ASP A 137 -4.58 8.83 -10.76
CA ASP A 137 -5.31 9.44 -9.64
C ASP A 137 -4.75 9.05 -8.27
N VAL A 138 -5.15 9.83 -7.26
CA VAL A 138 -4.95 9.51 -5.85
C VAL A 138 -6.32 9.47 -5.18
N VAL A 139 -6.63 8.38 -4.48
CA VAL A 139 -7.81 8.34 -3.60
C VAL A 139 -7.38 8.49 -2.17
N VAL A 140 -8.12 9.26 -1.38
CA VAL A 140 -7.90 9.44 0.06
C VAL A 140 -9.18 9.16 0.84
N GLY A 141 -9.05 8.50 1.99
CA GLY A 141 -10.19 8.26 2.88
C GLY A 141 -9.74 7.87 4.29
N ALA A 142 -10.71 7.73 5.19
CA ALA A 142 -10.47 7.32 6.57
C ALA A 142 -10.17 5.83 6.68
N VAL A 143 -9.25 5.46 7.58
CA VAL A 143 -8.99 4.06 7.97
C VAL A 143 -9.48 3.82 9.39
N LEU A 144 -8.95 4.61 10.32
CA LEU A 144 -9.25 4.54 11.74
C LEU A 144 -9.44 5.98 12.26
N PRO A 145 -10.62 6.58 12.03
CA PRO A 145 -10.94 7.92 12.50
C PRO A 145 -11.09 7.94 14.03
N ASN A 146 -10.78 9.06 14.67
CA ASN A 146 -11.08 9.23 16.10
C ASN A 146 -12.50 9.79 16.28
N SER A 147 -13.13 9.47 17.41
CA SER A 147 -14.55 9.78 17.65
C SER A 147 -14.81 11.26 18.00
N ILE A 148 -13.77 12.08 18.15
CA ILE A 148 -13.85 13.41 18.78
C ILE A 148 -13.61 14.55 17.78
N SER A 149 -12.76 14.35 16.77
CA SER A 149 -12.16 15.45 16.01
C SER A 149 -12.26 15.26 14.50
N LEU A 150 -13.40 14.76 14.01
CA LEU A 150 -13.58 14.33 12.62
C LEU A 150 -13.36 15.47 11.60
N GLY A 151 -13.79 16.69 11.92
CA GLY A 151 -13.56 17.88 11.10
C GLY A 151 -12.10 18.35 11.00
N LYS A 152 -11.16 17.74 11.75
CA LYS A 152 -9.72 18.10 11.68
C LYS A 152 -9.01 17.50 10.48
N THR A 153 -9.59 16.50 9.84
CA THR A 153 -9.05 15.88 8.62
C THR A 153 -9.19 16.80 7.39
N ALA A 154 -10.13 17.75 7.44
CA ALA A 154 -10.52 18.58 6.30
C ALA A 154 -9.36 19.38 5.70
N TYR A 155 -8.43 19.89 6.51
CA TYR A 155 -7.29 20.64 6.00
C TYR A 155 -6.39 19.78 5.12
N LEU A 156 -5.93 18.62 5.62
CA LEU A 156 -5.03 17.75 4.88
C LEU A 156 -5.70 17.20 3.62
N VAL A 157 -6.96 16.76 3.73
CA VAL A 157 -7.73 16.29 2.57
C VAL A 157 -7.84 17.40 1.53
N LYS A 158 -8.21 18.62 1.93
CA LYS A 158 -8.28 19.77 1.02
C LYS A 158 -6.95 20.03 0.31
N GLN A 159 -5.83 20.02 1.03
CA GLN A 159 -4.51 20.21 0.42
C GLN A 159 -4.18 19.15 -0.64
N LEU A 160 -4.57 17.88 -0.43
CA LEU A 160 -4.40 16.84 -1.44
C LEU A 160 -5.27 17.06 -2.67
N LEU A 161 -6.55 17.41 -2.47
CA LEU A 161 -7.52 17.64 -3.56
C LEU A 161 -7.14 18.85 -4.43
N GLU A 162 -6.57 19.90 -3.82
CA GLU A 162 -6.13 21.10 -4.52
C GLU A 162 -4.71 20.98 -5.11
N ALA A 163 -3.96 19.93 -4.76
CA ALA A 163 -2.60 19.74 -5.24
C ALA A 163 -2.59 19.46 -6.75
N PRO A 164 -1.84 20.24 -7.53
CA PRO A 164 -1.79 20.05 -8.98
C PRO A 164 -1.19 18.69 -9.32
N TYR A 165 -1.70 18.10 -10.39
CA TYR A 165 -1.26 16.82 -10.95
C TYR A 165 -1.48 15.56 -10.10
N LEU A 166 -1.92 15.68 -8.83
CA LEU A 166 -2.29 14.50 -8.06
C LEU A 166 -3.61 13.89 -8.53
N GLU A 167 -4.51 14.70 -9.11
CA GLU A 167 -5.87 14.28 -9.48
C GLU A 167 -6.54 13.55 -8.31
N ALA A 168 -6.42 14.15 -7.12
CA ALA A 168 -6.86 13.49 -5.91
C ALA A 168 -8.38 13.59 -5.75
N ARG A 169 -8.98 12.53 -5.23
CA ARG A 169 -10.40 12.50 -4.83
C ARG A 169 -10.56 11.88 -3.45
N SER A 170 -11.54 12.39 -2.70
CA SER A 170 -11.90 11.84 -1.40
C SER A 170 -12.99 10.78 -1.58
N VAL A 171 -12.88 9.67 -0.84
CA VAL A 171 -13.83 8.55 -0.89
C VAL A 171 -14.26 8.15 0.52
N SER A 172 -15.36 7.40 0.61
CA SER A 172 -15.78 6.80 1.89
C SER A 172 -14.78 5.75 2.37
N ARG A 173 -14.82 5.44 3.68
CA ARG A 173 -14.02 4.40 4.34
C ARG A 173 -14.18 3.04 3.64
N GLY A 174 -15.43 2.67 3.35
CA GLY A 174 -15.75 1.44 2.64
C GLY A 174 -15.18 1.41 1.22
N GLU A 175 -15.36 2.49 0.45
CA GLU A 175 -14.80 2.59 -0.90
C GLU A 175 -13.26 2.54 -0.90
N LEU A 176 -12.59 3.24 0.03
CA LEU A 176 -11.13 3.18 0.19
C LEU A 176 -10.65 1.75 0.43
N TRP A 177 -11.33 1.03 1.33
CA TRP A 177 -10.99 -0.34 1.68
C TRP A 177 -11.07 -1.26 0.46
N ILE A 178 -12.15 -1.16 -0.33
CA ILE A 178 -12.31 -1.93 -1.57
C ILE A 178 -11.20 -1.60 -2.58
N LEU A 179 -10.88 -0.32 -2.76
CA LEU A 179 -9.83 0.10 -3.69
C LEU A 179 -8.43 -0.38 -3.25
N GLN A 180 -8.15 -0.45 -1.94
CA GLN A 180 -6.92 -1.05 -1.44
C GLN A 180 -6.87 -2.57 -1.70
N LEU A 181 -7.97 -3.29 -1.49
CA LEU A 181 -8.04 -4.74 -1.75
C LEU A 181 -7.86 -5.06 -3.24
N GLU A 182 -8.49 -4.30 -4.14
CA GLU A 182 -8.29 -4.49 -5.58
C GLU A 182 -6.85 -4.24 -6.01
N LYS A 183 -6.24 -3.15 -5.51
CA LYS A 183 -4.83 -2.85 -5.79
C LYS A 183 -3.90 -3.89 -5.16
N LEU A 184 -4.23 -4.43 -3.99
CA LEU A 184 -3.49 -5.51 -3.35
C LEU A 184 -3.46 -6.75 -4.26
N VAL A 185 -4.60 -7.19 -4.81
CA VAL A 185 -4.65 -8.35 -5.73
C VAL A 185 -3.77 -8.10 -6.95
N VAL A 186 -3.84 -6.91 -7.54
CA VAL A 186 -2.98 -6.54 -8.68
C VAL A 186 -1.51 -6.66 -8.32
N ASN A 187 -1.11 -6.08 -7.19
CA ASN A 187 0.27 -6.09 -6.73
C ASN A 187 0.74 -7.48 -6.29
N ALA A 188 -0.13 -8.32 -5.74
CA ALA A 188 0.20 -9.67 -5.27
C ALA A 188 0.37 -10.68 -6.41
N VAL A 189 -0.12 -10.36 -7.60
CA VAL A 189 0.05 -11.17 -8.81
C VAL A 189 1.16 -10.60 -9.70
N ILE A 190 1.03 -9.35 -10.17
CA ILE A 190 1.93 -8.80 -11.18
C ILE A 190 3.34 -8.59 -10.64
N ASN A 191 3.47 -7.99 -9.45
CA ASN A 191 4.77 -7.57 -8.93
C ASN A 191 5.72 -8.75 -8.65
N PRO A 192 5.32 -9.80 -7.91
CA PRO A 192 6.20 -10.94 -7.69
C PRO A 192 6.51 -11.71 -8.97
N LEU A 193 5.53 -11.94 -9.85
CA LEU A 193 5.76 -12.68 -11.09
C LEU A 193 6.75 -11.95 -12.01
N THR A 194 6.60 -10.64 -12.19
CA THR A 194 7.57 -9.84 -12.96
C THR A 194 8.94 -9.79 -12.32
N ALA A 195 9.03 -9.78 -10.98
CA ALA A 195 10.30 -9.80 -10.26
C ALA A 195 11.04 -11.13 -10.45
N ILE A 196 10.33 -12.26 -10.39
CA ILE A 196 10.89 -13.61 -10.58
C ILE A 196 11.26 -13.85 -12.05
N LEU A 197 10.42 -13.45 -13.00
CA LEU A 197 10.63 -13.69 -14.43
C LEU A 197 11.52 -12.62 -15.11
N GLY A 198 11.78 -11.50 -14.43
CA GLY A 198 12.59 -10.41 -14.96
C GLY A 198 11.95 -9.65 -16.14
N CYS A 199 10.62 -9.67 -16.28
CA CYS A 199 9.89 -9.16 -17.44
C CYS A 199 9.03 -7.92 -17.15
N LYS A 200 8.57 -7.24 -18.21
CA LYS A 200 7.55 -6.17 -18.11
C LYS A 200 6.18 -6.76 -17.76
N ASN A 201 5.28 -5.94 -17.20
CA ASN A 201 3.96 -6.38 -16.75
C ASN A 201 3.15 -7.11 -17.85
N GLY A 202 3.19 -6.60 -19.10
CA GLY A 202 2.40 -7.14 -20.20
C GLY A 202 2.83 -8.55 -20.64
N ALA A 203 4.08 -8.93 -20.37
CA ALA A 203 4.58 -10.26 -20.70
C ALA A 203 3.90 -11.38 -19.89
N LEU A 204 3.23 -11.04 -18.78
CA LEU A 204 2.49 -12.02 -17.99
C LEU A 204 1.19 -12.51 -18.67
N PHE A 205 0.68 -11.76 -19.65
CA PHE A 205 -0.66 -11.94 -20.21
C PHE A 205 -0.64 -12.26 -21.71
N THR A 206 0.48 -12.76 -22.23
CA THR A 206 0.63 -13.06 -23.68
C THR A 206 -0.04 -14.37 -24.09
N GLU A 207 -0.09 -15.36 -23.19
CA GLU A 207 -0.70 -16.67 -23.44
C GLU A 207 -1.88 -16.87 -22.49
N SER A 208 -3.07 -17.14 -23.04
CA SER A 208 -4.30 -17.32 -22.24
C SER A 208 -4.36 -18.65 -21.49
N ASP A 209 -3.66 -19.68 -21.98
CA ASP A 209 -3.81 -21.07 -21.51
C ASP A 209 -2.46 -21.74 -21.17
N GLY A 210 -1.38 -20.95 -21.10
CA GLY A 210 -0.03 -21.40 -20.78
C GLY A 210 0.20 -21.72 -19.30
N VAL A 211 1.44 -22.10 -18.96
CA VAL A 211 1.86 -22.34 -17.57
C VAL A 211 1.61 -21.12 -16.69
N LEU A 212 1.96 -19.93 -17.19
CA LEU A 212 1.81 -18.68 -16.45
C LEU A 212 0.34 -18.31 -16.22
N ALA A 213 -0.55 -18.57 -17.18
CA ALA A 213 -1.98 -18.38 -17.00
C ALA A 213 -2.53 -19.26 -15.88
N ARG A 214 -2.09 -20.52 -15.78
CA ARG A 214 -2.47 -21.42 -14.67
C ARG A 214 -1.96 -20.95 -13.31
N VAL A 215 -0.72 -20.44 -13.26
CA VAL A 215 -0.16 -19.85 -12.03
C VAL A 215 -0.98 -18.64 -11.60
N ILE A 216 -1.32 -17.74 -12.54
CA ILE A 216 -2.17 -16.57 -12.26
C ILE A 216 -3.56 -17.01 -11.78
N ASP A 217 -4.18 -18.00 -12.44
CA ASP A 217 -5.50 -18.53 -12.06
C ASP A 217 -5.51 -19.09 -10.63
N GLN A 218 -4.48 -19.85 -10.25
CA GLN A 218 -4.30 -20.33 -8.87
C GLN A 218 -4.19 -19.18 -7.86
N LEU A 219 -3.36 -18.18 -8.14
CA LEU A 219 -3.19 -17.01 -7.25
C LEU A 219 -4.50 -16.21 -7.10
N LEU A 220 -5.25 -16.02 -8.20
CA LEU A 220 -6.53 -15.33 -8.15
C LEU A 220 -7.59 -16.14 -7.39
N SER A 221 -7.58 -17.46 -7.52
CA SER A 221 -8.48 -18.36 -6.79
C SER A 221 -8.21 -18.29 -5.28
N GLU A 222 -6.95 -18.34 -4.87
CA GLU A 222 -6.53 -18.17 -3.47
C GLU A 222 -6.94 -16.79 -2.93
N ALA A 223 -6.58 -15.71 -3.63
CA ALA A 223 -6.95 -14.36 -3.24
C ALA A 223 -8.49 -14.18 -3.16
N SER A 224 -9.23 -14.73 -4.11
CA SER A 224 -10.70 -14.66 -4.12
C SER A 224 -11.31 -15.28 -2.88
N GLN A 225 -10.84 -16.46 -2.46
CA GLN A 225 -11.31 -17.13 -1.24
C GLN A 225 -11.03 -16.28 0.00
N VAL A 226 -9.81 -15.76 0.14
CA VAL A 226 -9.44 -14.88 1.27
C VAL A 226 -10.34 -13.63 1.32
N LEU A 227 -10.53 -12.96 0.19
CA LEU A 227 -11.30 -11.71 0.13
C LEU A 227 -12.80 -11.93 0.37
N GLN A 228 -13.37 -13.02 -0.16
CA GLN A 228 -14.78 -13.34 0.10
C GLN A 228 -15.03 -13.69 1.58
N LEU A 229 -14.11 -14.43 2.22
CA LEU A 229 -14.17 -14.69 3.66
C LEU A 229 -14.01 -13.40 4.46
N LEU A 230 -13.07 -12.52 4.08
CA LEU A 230 -12.84 -11.25 4.75
C LEU A 230 -14.08 -10.34 4.72
N VAL A 231 -14.75 -10.25 3.57
CA VAL A 231 -15.99 -9.49 3.42
C VAL A 231 -17.12 -10.07 4.28
N ALA A 232 -17.15 -11.40 4.47
CA ALA A 232 -18.12 -12.08 5.33
C ALA A 232 -17.80 -11.96 6.83
N HIS A 233 -16.54 -11.65 7.17
CA HIS A 233 -16.06 -11.69 8.55
C HIS A 233 -16.54 -10.48 9.37
N GLU A 234 -16.84 -10.70 10.65
CA GLU A 234 -17.37 -9.68 11.56
C GLU A 234 -16.45 -8.46 11.71
N SER A 235 -15.13 -8.64 11.58
CA SER A 235 -14.14 -7.56 11.64
C SER A 235 -14.33 -6.50 10.55
N SER A 236 -15.00 -6.85 9.45
CA SER A 236 -15.23 -5.95 8.32
C SER A 236 -16.55 -5.19 8.43
N ALA A 237 -17.45 -5.59 9.35
CA ALA A 237 -18.84 -5.08 9.41
C ALA A 237 -18.92 -3.55 9.53
N GLU A 238 -18.07 -2.93 10.36
CA GLU A 238 -18.02 -1.47 10.50
C GLU A 238 -17.48 -0.76 9.24
N ILE A 239 -16.64 -1.41 8.46
CA ILE A 239 -16.02 -0.82 7.26
C ILE A 239 -17.05 -0.73 6.13
N ILE A 240 -17.86 -1.79 5.97
CA ILE A 240 -18.89 -1.89 4.93
C ILE A 240 -20.23 -1.29 5.37
N GLY A 241 -20.26 -0.54 6.48
CA GLY A 241 -21.44 0.21 6.92
C GLY A 241 -22.60 -0.66 7.42
N LEU A 242 -22.33 -1.90 7.86
CA LEU A 242 -23.33 -2.77 8.48
C LEU A 242 -23.64 -2.42 9.95
N GLN A 243 -22.86 -1.52 10.56
CA GLN A 243 -23.14 -0.95 11.88
C GLN A 243 -23.40 0.57 11.77
N GLU A 244 -24.35 1.06 12.56
CA GLU A 244 -24.83 2.46 12.50
C GLU A 244 -23.72 3.48 12.83
N GLY A 245 -23.54 4.48 11.95
CA GLY A 245 -22.71 5.66 12.21
C GLY A 245 -21.81 6.06 11.05
N ARG A 246 -22.34 6.81 10.08
CA ARG A 246 -21.52 7.50 9.06
C ARG A 246 -20.70 8.60 9.75
N LEU A 247 -19.44 8.76 9.39
CA LEU A 247 -18.65 9.87 9.91
C LEU A 247 -19.24 11.19 9.38
N PRO A 248 -19.29 12.26 10.18
CA PRO A 248 -19.63 13.60 9.69
C PRO A 248 -18.70 13.96 8.53
N ASP A 249 -19.25 14.51 7.46
CA ASP A 249 -18.54 14.95 6.25
C ASP A 249 -17.85 13.84 5.43
N GLU A 250 -18.13 12.56 5.70
CA GLU A 250 -17.66 11.46 4.85
C GLU A 250 -18.32 11.55 3.45
N PRO A 251 -17.57 11.38 2.34
CA PRO A 251 -18.15 11.35 0.99
C PRO A 251 -19.21 10.26 0.84
N GLU A 252 -20.15 10.45 -0.10
CA GLU A 252 -21.09 9.38 -0.44
C GLU A 252 -20.34 8.22 -1.09
N THR A 253 -20.63 7.00 -0.63
CA THR A 253 -20.08 5.79 -1.23
C THR A 253 -20.64 5.62 -2.63
N THR A 254 -19.76 5.47 -3.63
CA THR A 254 -20.17 5.25 -5.03
C THR A 254 -20.27 3.77 -5.40
N ILE A 255 -19.71 2.89 -4.57
CA ILE A 255 -19.70 1.45 -4.73
C ILE A 255 -20.83 0.80 -3.92
N ASP A 256 -21.50 -0.20 -4.48
CA ASP A 256 -22.41 -1.06 -3.71
C ASP A 256 -21.61 -1.95 -2.74
N LEU A 257 -21.66 -1.59 -1.46
CA LEU A 257 -20.99 -2.30 -0.36
C LEU A 257 -21.84 -3.45 0.21
N SER A 258 -22.97 -3.80 -0.41
CA SER A 258 -23.75 -4.95 0.03
C SER A 258 -22.92 -6.23 -0.07
N PHE A 259 -23.12 -7.15 0.88
CA PHE A 259 -22.44 -8.44 0.89
C PHE A 259 -22.50 -9.15 -0.47
N LYS A 260 -23.68 -9.16 -1.12
CA LYS A 260 -23.86 -9.77 -2.44
C LYS A 260 -22.98 -9.13 -3.51
N SER A 261 -22.95 -7.79 -3.57
CA SER A 261 -22.13 -7.05 -4.53
C SER A 261 -20.65 -7.30 -4.31
N LEU A 262 -20.19 -7.23 -3.05
CA LEU A 262 -18.79 -7.43 -2.71
C LEU A 262 -18.33 -8.87 -2.93
N HIS A 263 -19.17 -9.85 -2.61
CA HIS A 263 -18.90 -11.26 -2.86
C HIS A 263 -18.74 -11.54 -4.36
N GLU A 264 -19.60 -10.97 -5.21
CA GLU A 264 -19.44 -11.04 -6.66
C GLU A 264 -18.18 -10.30 -7.13
N ARG A 265 -17.94 -9.07 -6.64
CA ARG A 265 -16.80 -8.23 -7.01
C ARG A 265 -15.45 -8.90 -6.75
N PHE A 266 -15.34 -9.65 -5.65
CA PHE A 266 -14.13 -10.40 -5.30
C PHE A 266 -14.19 -11.88 -5.72
N SER A 267 -15.17 -12.26 -6.54
CA SER A 267 -15.19 -13.58 -7.15
C SER A 267 -14.02 -13.79 -8.11
N HIS A 268 -13.57 -15.04 -8.24
CA HIS A 268 -12.47 -15.40 -9.11
C HIS A 268 -12.63 -14.85 -10.55
N PRO A 269 -13.79 -14.99 -11.22
CA PRO A 269 -13.98 -14.42 -12.55
C PRO A 269 -13.80 -12.89 -12.61
N GLN A 270 -14.35 -12.14 -11.64
CA GLN A 270 -14.21 -10.69 -11.61
C GLN A 270 -12.76 -10.25 -11.34
N LEU A 271 -12.05 -10.95 -10.45
CA LEU A 271 -10.64 -10.69 -10.20
C LEU A 271 -9.78 -11.01 -11.44
N LYS A 272 -10.12 -12.06 -12.18
CA LYS A 272 -9.46 -12.41 -13.45
C LYS A 272 -9.68 -11.33 -14.51
N ASP A 273 -10.92 -10.91 -14.73
CA ASP A 273 -11.22 -9.83 -15.67
C ASP A 273 -10.51 -8.53 -15.27
N MET A 274 -10.48 -8.23 -13.97
CA MET A 274 -9.73 -7.09 -13.44
C MET A 274 -8.23 -7.19 -13.73
N ILE A 275 -7.58 -8.32 -13.43
CA ILE A 275 -6.14 -8.45 -13.58
C ILE A 275 -5.70 -8.34 -15.04
N TYR A 276 -6.44 -8.95 -15.97
CA TYR A 276 -6.12 -8.88 -17.39
C TYR A 276 -6.32 -7.46 -17.93
N ARG A 277 -7.43 -6.80 -17.56
CA ARG A 277 -7.67 -5.39 -17.93
C ARG A 277 -6.57 -4.47 -17.43
N VAL A 278 -6.15 -4.62 -16.17
CA VAL A 278 -5.04 -3.84 -15.60
C VAL A 278 -3.73 -4.18 -16.29
N GLY A 279 -3.42 -5.48 -16.44
CA GLY A 279 -2.21 -5.98 -17.09
C GLY A 279 -2.00 -5.43 -18.49
N HIS A 280 -3.06 -5.37 -19.31
CA HIS A 280 -3.01 -4.71 -20.62
C HIS A 280 -2.76 -3.21 -20.53
N LYS A 281 -3.43 -2.50 -19.60
CA LYS A 281 -3.28 -1.06 -19.42
C LYS A 281 -1.86 -0.67 -18.98
N VAL A 282 -1.25 -1.46 -18.10
CA VAL A 282 0.09 -1.18 -17.55
C VAL A 282 1.19 -2.03 -18.19
N GLY A 283 0.93 -2.60 -19.37
CA GLY A 283 1.76 -3.65 -19.96
C GLY A 283 3.21 -3.24 -20.22
N GLU A 284 3.43 -1.98 -20.63
CA GLU A 284 4.76 -1.44 -20.90
C GLU A 284 5.56 -1.08 -19.64
N ASN A 285 4.90 -1.03 -18.48
CA ASN A 285 5.51 -0.60 -17.24
C ASN A 285 6.36 -1.72 -16.62
N THR A 286 7.38 -1.31 -15.87
CA THR A 286 8.16 -2.20 -14.99
C THR A 286 7.59 -2.10 -13.58
N SER A 287 7.20 -3.22 -12.97
CA SER A 287 6.65 -3.24 -11.61
C SER A 287 7.65 -2.67 -10.57
N SER A 288 7.12 -2.11 -9.48
CA SER A 288 7.95 -1.56 -8.40
C SER A 288 8.85 -2.63 -7.75
N MET A 289 8.34 -3.86 -7.62
CA MET A 289 9.10 -4.96 -7.05
C MET A 289 10.27 -5.39 -7.95
N LEU A 290 10.08 -5.46 -9.27
CA LEU A 290 11.19 -5.72 -10.19
C LEU A 290 12.23 -4.60 -10.15
N GLN A 291 11.81 -3.34 -10.01
CA GLN A 291 12.73 -2.22 -9.82
C GLN A 291 13.53 -2.35 -8.51
N ASP A 292 12.88 -2.76 -7.43
CA ASP A 292 13.53 -3.00 -6.13
C ASP A 292 14.53 -4.15 -6.20
N VAL A 293 14.17 -5.29 -6.79
CA VAL A 293 15.07 -6.44 -6.99
C VAL A 293 16.29 -6.04 -7.81
N ARG A 294 16.10 -5.34 -8.94
CA ARG A 294 17.21 -4.87 -9.79
C ARG A 294 18.14 -3.88 -9.08
N ALA A 295 17.60 -3.13 -8.12
CA ALA A 295 18.37 -2.17 -7.33
C ALA A 295 18.90 -2.75 -6.00
N GLY A 296 18.71 -4.04 -5.73
CA GLY A 296 19.11 -4.68 -4.47
C GLY A 296 18.40 -4.12 -3.23
N ARG A 297 17.20 -3.55 -3.39
CA ARG A 297 16.39 -3.02 -2.28
C ARG A 297 15.43 -4.09 -1.76
N SER A 298 15.03 -3.94 -0.50
CA SER A 298 13.95 -4.75 0.07
C SER A 298 12.65 -4.54 -0.71
N THR A 299 11.87 -5.61 -0.88
CA THR A 299 10.58 -5.58 -1.57
C THR A 299 9.42 -5.45 -0.59
N GLU A 300 8.22 -5.17 -1.11
CA GLU A 300 6.96 -5.16 -0.34
C GLU A 300 6.24 -6.52 -0.40
N ILE A 301 6.96 -7.63 -0.70
CA ILE A 301 6.34 -8.95 -0.90
C ILE A 301 5.55 -9.43 0.31
N ARG A 302 6.05 -9.15 1.53
CA ARG A 302 5.37 -9.44 2.79
C ARG A 302 4.13 -8.58 3.00
N ASP A 303 4.14 -7.33 2.54
CA ASP A 303 2.99 -6.44 2.66
C ASP A 303 1.91 -6.71 1.58
N PHE A 304 2.20 -7.56 0.56
CA PHE A 304 1.23 -8.00 -0.45
C PHE A 304 0.82 -9.47 -0.30
N ASN A 305 1.71 -10.39 -0.69
CA ASN A 305 1.46 -11.82 -0.64
C ASN A 305 1.50 -12.33 0.80
N GLY A 306 2.43 -11.81 1.62
CA GLY A 306 2.46 -12.12 3.05
C GLY A 306 1.18 -11.69 3.76
N TRP A 307 0.62 -10.52 3.41
CA TRP A 307 -0.67 -10.09 3.95
C TRP A 307 -1.80 -11.06 3.61
N LEU A 308 -1.86 -11.59 2.39
CA LEU A 308 -2.86 -12.60 2.01
C LEU A 308 -2.69 -13.90 2.81
N VAL A 309 -1.44 -14.34 3.04
CA VAL A 309 -1.10 -15.51 3.86
C VAL A 309 -1.52 -15.30 5.32
N GLU A 310 -1.18 -14.16 5.91
CA GLU A 310 -1.54 -13.81 7.28
C GLU A 310 -3.06 -13.67 7.45
N MET A 311 -3.74 -13.05 6.47
CA MET A 311 -5.18 -12.87 6.50
C MET A 311 -5.94 -14.19 6.31
N ALA A 312 -5.46 -15.08 5.44
CA ALA A 312 -6.01 -16.43 5.31
C ALA A 312 -5.99 -17.16 6.66
N ALA A 313 -4.82 -17.20 7.32
CA ALA A 313 -4.65 -17.84 8.62
C ALA A 313 -5.50 -17.21 9.74
N PHE A 314 -5.73 -15.89 9.69
CA PHE A 314 -6.62 -15.20 10.62
C PHE A 314 -8.09 -15.58 10.43
N LEU A 315 -8.55 -15.66 9.17
CA LEU A 315 -9.96 -15.90 8.84
C LEU A 315 -10.36 -17.37 8.97
N ASP A 316 -9.51 -18.27 8.48
CA ASP A 316 -9.69 -19.71 8.54
C ASP A 316 -8.31 -20.39 8.55
N PRO A 317 -7.87 -20.94 9.70
CA PRO A 317 -6.59 -21.64 9.79
C PRO A 317 -6.45 -22.84 8.84
N GLY A 318 -7.54 -23.35 8.26
CA GLY A 318 -7.53 -24.43 7.27
C GLY A 318 -7.48 -23.94 5.81
N LEU A 319 -7.52 -22.63 5.56
CA LEU A 319 -7.47 -22.09 4.20
C LEU A 319 -6.03 -22.07 3.67
N GLU A 320 -5.79 -22.91 2.68
CA GLU A 320 -4.50 -23.01 2.00
C GLU A 320 -4.33 -21.93 0.92
N VAL A 321 -3.29 -21.11 1.06
CA VAL A 321 -2.87 -20.09 0.08
C VAL A 321 -1.41 -20.29 -0.34
N THR A 322 -1.12 -21.53 -0.74
CA THR A 322 0.23 -22.03 -1.01
C THR A 322 0.92 -21.31 -2.17
N GLY A 323 0.17 -20.86 -3.18
CA GLY A 323 0.71 -20.10 -4.30
C GLY A 323 1.27 -18.75 -3.84
N HIS A 324 0.52 -18.03 -3.00
CA HIS A 324 1.02 -16.79 -2.40
C HIS A 324 2.23 -17.02 -1.49
N GLY A 325 2.22 -18.08 -0.67
CA GLY A 325 3.37 -18.47 0.16
C GLY A 325 4.62 -18.77 -0.67
N THR A 326 4.47 -19.53 -1.75
CA THR A 326 5.56 -19.85 -2.70
C THR A 326 6.17 -18.58 -3.30
N LEU A 327 5.35 -17.59 -3.69
CA LEU A 327 5.86 -16.32 -4.20
C LEU A 327 6.65 -15.53 -3.15
N VAL A 328 6.23 -15.57 -1.88
CA VAL A 328 6.97 -14.93 -0.78
C VAL A 328 8.38 -15.53 -0.71
N GLU A 329 8.48 -16.87 -0.65
CA GLU A 329 9.76 -17.57 -0.56
C GLU A 329 10.67 -17.28 -1.75
N LEU A 330 10.14 -17.35 -2.98
CA LEU A 330 10.92 -17.14 -4.19
C LEU A 330 11.50 -15.72 -4.29
N VAL A 331 10.69 -14.70 -3.97
CA VAL A 331 11.13 -13.30 -4.01
C VAL A 331 12.14 -13.01 -2.92
N GLU A 332 11.93 -13.50 -1.69
CA GLU A 332 12.88 -13.29 -0.58
C GLU A 332 14.20 -14.02 -0.81
N ALA A 333 14.16 -15.18 -1.45
CA ALA A 333 15.36 -15.90 -1.88
C ALA A 333 16.06 -15.27 -3.11
N GLY A 334 15.52 -14.17 -3.66
CA GLY A 334 16.08 -13.48 -4.82
C GLY A 334 16.15 -14.35 -6.08
N ARG A 335 15.21 -15.30 -6.24
CA ARG A 335 15.23 -16.26 -7.35
C ARG A 335 14.75 -15.60 -8.63
N THR A 336 15.52 -15.78 -9.69
CA THR A 336 15.08 -15.53 -11.07
C THR A 336 14.85 -16.87 -11.74
N LEU A 337 13.65 -17.09 -12.27
CA LEU A 337 13.22 -18.34 -12.89
C LEU A 337 12.69 -18.08 -14.29
N ASP A 338 12.73 -19.10 -15.15
CA ASP A 338 11.89 -19.11 -16.35
C ASP A 338 10.45 -19.59 -16.01
N VAL A 339 9.58 -19.55 -17.02
CA VAL A 339 8.15 -19.88 -16.87
C VAL A 339 7.93 -21.34 -16.45
N ASP A 340 8.72 -22.28 -16.98
CA ASP A 340 8.56 -23.71 -16.71
C ASP A 340 9.06 -24.07 -15.30
N GLN A 341 10.18 -23.46 -14.89
CA GLN A 341 10.71 -23.55 -13.53
C GLN A 341 9.71 -23.00 -12.51
N LEU A 342 9.13 -21.82 -12.78
CA LEU A 342 8.09 -21.24 -11.94
C LEU A 342 6.87 -22.16 -11.85
N GLY A 343 6.39 -22.68 -12.98
CA GLY A 343 5.26 -23.63 -12.99
C GLY A 343 5.51 -24.89 -12.17
N SER A 344 6.75 -25.38 -12.16
CA SER A 344 7.14 -26.54 -11.36
C SER A 344 7.01 -26.28 -9.85
N CYS A 345 7.28 -25.05 -9.38
CA CYS A 345 7.09 -24.68 -7.98
C CYS A 345 5.60 -24.71 -7.55
N PHE A 346 4.68 -24.40 -8.48
CA PHE A 346 3.24 -24.39 -8.20
C PHE A 346 2.56 -25.75 -8.32
N ASN A 347 3.19 -26.71 -9.00
CA ASN A 347 2.68 -28.09 -9.11
C ASN A 347 3.17 -28.99 -7.95
N GLY A 348 4.27 -28.61 -7.28
CA GLY A 348 4.93 -29.42 -6.26
C GLY A 348 4.25 -29.44 -4.88
N SER A 349 3.31 -28.53 -4.60
CA SER A 349 2.62 -28.42 -3.30
C SER A 349 1.52 -29.45 -3.06
N GLY A 350 1.27 -30.36 -4.02
CA GLY A 350 0.17 -31.33 -3.95
C GLY A 350 0.54 -32.82 -3.77
N THR A 351 1.82 -33.19 -3.60
CA THR A 351 2.20 -34.64 -3.63
C THR A 351 3.27 -35.07 -2.64
N ASP A 352 3.19 -34.66 -1.36
CA ASP A 352 3.96 -35.31 -0.28
C ASP A 352 3.11 -35.69 0.94
N ALA A 353 1.86 -36.10 0.69
CA ALA A 353 1.07 -36.88 1.63
C ALA A 353 1.01 -38.34 1.15
N GLY A 354 2.07 -39.09 1.43
CA GLY A 354 2.04 -40.54 1.34
C GLY A 354 3.30 -41.18 0.80
N LYS A 355 4.27 -41.41 1.69
CA LYS A 355 5.00 -42.69 1.79
C LYS A 355 5.37 -42.97 3.24
#